data_AF-A0A7J7HS89-F1
#
_entry.id   AF-A0A7J7HS89-F1
#
_cell.length_a   1.000
_cell.length_b   1.000
_cell.length_c   1.000
_cell.angle_alpha   90.00
_cell.angle_beta   90.00
_cell.angle_gamma   90.00
#
_symmetry.space_group_name_H-M   'P 1'
#
loop_
_entity.id
_entity.type
_entity.pdbx_description
1 polymer ?
#
loop_
_entity_poly.entity_id
_entity_poly.type
_entity_poly.pdbx_seq_one_letter_code
_entity_poly.pdbx_strand_id
1 'polypeptide(L)'
;MMEGENLTKEQIEDEIRKIKEKHAEDEEFPDEVDTPIDVPARRRFAKYRGLKSFRTSSWDPKESLPPEYAKIYAFDNFTRTQKHVLAKALEMEQGGSDDCIPASSYATLHVKDVPTGVASKLCMLAKKMPIIACGLLQHESKISVLHFSVKKHDTYTAPIKAKEELVFHVGFRQYVCRPIFSSDNINSDKHKMERFLHAGQFSIATIYAPISFPPLPLVVLKCEAASTSPSVAAVGSLRSIDPDRIIAKKIILTGYPQRVSKLKSTVRYMFHNPEDVRWFKPVEVWSKCGRRGLIKEPVGTHGAMKCVFNGVLQQHDTVCMSLFKRMYPKWPQHWFPLLGA
;
A
#
# COMPACT_ATOMS: atom_id res chain seq x y z
N MET A 1 20.76 -3.28 16.45
CA MET A 1 20.30 -3.98 17.66
C MET A 1 18.82 -4.23 17.47
N MET A 2 18.41 -5.49 17.41
CA MET A 2 16.99 -5.87 17.28
C MET A 2 16.38 -5.86 18.69
N GLU A 3 15.60 -4.84 19.01
CA GLU A 3 14.61 -4.93 20.09
C GLU A 3 13.40 -5.69 19.54
N GLY A 4 13.57 -7.00 19.36
CA GLY A 4 12.45 -7.92 19.32
C GLY A 4 12.09 -8.21 20.76
N GLU A 5 11.23 -7.38 21.37
CA GLU A 5 10.55 -7.77 22.60
C GLU A 5 9.88 -9.12 22.32
N ASN A 6 10.29 -10.15 23.04
CA ASN A 6 9.60 -11.44 23.03
C ASN A 6 8.23 -11.22 23.67
N LEU A 7 7.28 -10.74 22.86
CA LEU A 7 5.90 -10.54 23.26
C LEU A 7 5.39 -11.85 23.88
N THR A 8 4.79 -11.74 25.07
CA THR A 8 4.20 -12.90 25.73
C THR A 8 3.06 -13.45 24.88
N LYS A 9 2.74 -14.75 25.02
CA LYS A 9 1.64 -15.37 24.27
C LYS A 9 0.32 -14.59 24.42
N GLU A 10 0.06 -14.09 25.63
CA GLU A 10 -1.10 -13.25 25.95
C GLU A 10 -1.11 -11.93 25.16
N GLN A 11 0.05 -11.27 25.03
CA GLN A 11 0.17 -10.05 24.23
C GLN A 11 -0.08 -10.31 22.74
N ILE A 12 0.42 -11.43 22.21
CA ILE A 12 0.20 -11.84 20.82
C ILE A 12 -1.29 -12.11 20.57
N GLU A 13 -1.95 -12.84 21.48
CA GLU A 13 -3.39 -13.12 21.39
C GLU A 13 -4.23 -11.84 21.46
N ASP A 14 -3.89 -10.92 22.35
CA ASP A 14 -4.55 -9.62 22.46
C ASP A 14 -4.33 -8.75 21.21
N GLU A 15 -3.13 -8.78 20.61
CA GLU A 15 -2.88 -8.10 19.34
C GLU A 15 -3.71 -8.71 18.21
N ILE A 16 -3.78 -10.04 18.11
CA ILE A 16 -4.61 -10.74 17.12
C ILE A 16 -6.09 -10.37 17.31
N ARG A 17 -6.58 -10.34 18.56
CA ARG A 17 -7.96 -9.93 18.87
C ARG A 17 -8.22 -8.50 18.42
N LYS A 18 -7.34 -7.56 18.76
CA LYS A 18 -7.42 -6.15 18.31
C LYS A 18 -7.37 -6.00 16.80
N ILE A 19 -6.61 -6.83 16.09
CA ILE A 19 -6.56 -6.79 14.61
C ILE A 19 -7.88 -7.30 14.03
N LYS A 20 -8.46 -8.37 14.59
CA LYS A 20 -9.76 -8.90 14.18
C LYS A 20 -10.89 -7.90 14.41
N GLU A 21 -10.94 -7.28 15.60
CA GLU A 21 -11.89 -6.21 15.93
C GLU A 21 -11.78 -5.06 14.92
N LYS A 22 -10.56 -4.57 14.67
CA LYS A 22 -10.32 -3.50 13.68
C LYS A 22 -10.67 -3.88 12.25
N HIS A 23 -10.59 -5.16 11.88
CA HIS A 23 -11.01 -5.64 10.57
C HIS A 23 -12.54 -5.60 10.47
N ALA A 24 -13.24 -6.10 11.49
CA ALA A 24 -14.71 -6.05 11.55
C ALA A 24 -15.23 -4.60 11.57
N GLU A 25 -14.62 -3.72 12.36
CA GLU A 25 -14.94 -2.28 12.38
C GLU A 25 -14.72 -1.61 11.01
N ASP A 26 -13.67 -2.00 10.27
CA ASP A 26 -13.40 -1.42 8.95
C ASP A 26 -14.38 -1.93 7.88
N GLU A 27 -14.92 -3.14 8.04
CA GLU A 27 -16.00 -3.68 7.22
C GLU A 27 -17.33 -2.97 7.47
N GLU A 28 -17.63 -2.64 8.74
CA GLU A 28 -18.86 -1.94 9.12
C GLU A 28 -18.80 -0.42 8.86
N PHE A 29 -17.67 0.21 9.19
CA PHE A 29 -17.43 1.66 9.12
C PHE A 29 -16.12 1.98 8.38
N PRO A 30 -16.10 1.84 7.04
CA PRO A 30 -14.87 1.96 6.27
C PRO A 30 -14.29 3.38 6.33
N ASP A 31 -13.00 3.47 6.67
CA ASP A 31 -12.21 4.71 6.74
C ASP A 31 -12.70 5.76 7.78
N GLU A 32 -13.65 5.45 8.65
CA GLU A 32 -14.12 6.37 9.70
C GLU A 32 -13.04 6.55 10.78
N VAL A 33 -12.80 7.81 11.17
CA VAL A 33 -11.76 8.16 12.15
C VAL A 33 -12.26 9.29 13.04
N ASP A 34 -12.16 9.07 14.36
CA ASP A 34 -12.50 10.10 15.34
C ASP A 34 -11.45 11.21 15.39
N THR A 35 -11.92 12.44 15.49
CA THR A 35 -11.05 13.58 15.76
C THR A 35 -10.59 13.55 17.22
N PRO A 36 -9.29 13.79 17.48
CA PRO A 36 -8.78 13.72 18.84
C PRO A 36 -9.15 15.00 19.59
N ILE A 37 -9.37 14.88 20.89
CA ILE A 37 -9.69 16.03 21.73
C ILE A 37 -8.40 16.83 22.04
N ASP A 38 -7.28 16.12 22.27
CA ASP A 38 -6.04 16.72 22.77
C ASP A 38 -5.26 17.52 21.70
N VAL A 39 -5.46 17.19 20.42
CA VAL A 39 -4.68 17.76 19.32
C VAL A 39 -5.61 18.45 18.33
N PRO A 40 -5.37 19.73 17.95
CA PRO A 40 -6.16 20.40 16.93
C PRO A 40 -6.23 19.59 15.62
N ALA A 41 -7.42 19.43 15.06
CA ALA A 41 -7.63 18.59 13.88
C ALA A 41 -6.83 19.09 12.68
N ARG A 42 -6.63 20.41 12.55
CA ARG A 42 -5.77 21.00 11.50
C ARG A 42 -4.33 20.51 11.57
N ARG A 43 -3.80 20.24 12.78
CA ARG A 43 -2.43 19.72 12.97
C ARG A 43 -2.38 18.22 12.70
N ARG A 44 -3.32 17.44 13.26
CA ARG A 44 -3.37 15.98 13.03
C ARG A 44 -3.55 15.64 11.55
N PHE A 45 -4.36 16.41 10.83
CA PHE A 45 -4.68 16.16 9.43
C PHE A 45 -4.03 17.17 8.47
N ALA A 46 -2.94 17.84 8.87
CA ALA A 46 -2.26 18.85 8.05
C ALA A 46 -1.82 18.33 6.67
N LYS A 47 -1.45 17.05 6.56
CA LYS A 47 -1.02 16.40 5.31
C LYS A 47 -2.19 15.92 4.43
N TYR A 48 -3.42 16.10 4.88
CA TYR A 48 -4.61 15.70 4.16
C TYR A 48 -5.20 16.90 3.40
N ARG A 49 -5.87 16.60 2.29
CA ARG A 49 -6.63 17.58 1.51
C ARG A 49 -8.04 17.07 1.22
N GLY A 50 -8.98 17.99 1.09
CA GLY A 50 -10.30 17.70 0.54
C GLY A 50 -10.21 17.58 -0.98
N LEU A 51 -10.95 16.64 -1.55
CA LEU A 51 -11.18 16.56 -2.99
C LEU A 51 -12.68 16.66 -3.24
N LYS A 52 -13.08 17.45 -4.24
CA LYS A 52 -14.48 17.55 -4.66
C LYS A 52 -15.00 16.22 -5.23
N SER A 53 -14.14 15.55 -5.99
CA SER A 53 -14.43 14.23 -6.56
C SER A 53 -13.15 13.43 -6.63
N PHE A 54 -13.17 12.25 -6.04
CA PHE A 54 -12.01 11.35 -6.06
C PHE A 54 -11.65 10.90 -7.49
N ARG A 55 -12.59 10.88 -8.43
CA ARG A 55 -12.31 10.45 -9.81
C ARG A 55 -11.78 11.59 -10.68
N THR A 56 -12.39 12.77 -10.58
CA THR A 56 -12.17 13.84 -11.56
C THR A 56 -11.23 14.95 -11.08
N SER A 57 -11.00 15.09 -9.77
CA SER A 57 -10.09 16.13 -9.26
C SER A 57 -8.65 15.76 -9.61
N SER A 58 -7.87 16.68 -10.14
CA SER A 58 -6.46 16.44 -10.46
C SER A 58 -5.62 16.22 -9.20
N TRP A 59 -4.57 15.40 -9.31
CA TRP A 59 -3.55 15.22 -8.30
C TRP A 59 -2.21 15.01 -9.00
N ASP A 60 -1.21 15.82 -8.66
CA ASP A 60 0.11 15.73 -9.29
C ASP A 60 0.93 14.53 -8.75
N PRO A 61 1.34 13.56 -9.61
CA PRO A 61 2.20 12.45 -9.24
C PRO A 61 3.59 12.84 -8.71
N LYS A 62 4.05 14.08 -8.90
CA LYS A 62 5.38 14.53 -8.46
C LYS A 62 5.32 15.45 -7.25
N GLU A 63 4.14 15.65 -6.67
CA GLU A 63 3.96 16.47 -5.48
C GLU A 63 4.38 15.71 -4.20
N SER A 64 5.18 16.36 -3.35
CA SER A 64 5.55 15.88 -2.00
C SER A 64 6.16 14.47 -1.97
N LEU A 65 7.07 14.18 -2.92
CA LEU A 65 7.75 12.90 -3.00
C LEU A 65 8.64 12.64 -1.77
N PRO A 66 8.70 11.39 -1.28
CA PRO A 66 9.61 11.04 -0.19
C PRO A 66 11.06 10.95 -0.71
N PRO A 67 12.09 11.14 0.14
CA PRO A 67 13.49 11.12 -0.28
C PRO A 67 13.92 9.84 -1.01
N GLU A 68 13.27 8.72 -0.70
CA GLU A 68 13.52 7.42 -1.33
C GLU A 68 13.17 7.38 -2.81
N TYR A 69 12.26 8.24 -3.28
CA TYR A 69 11.95 8.37 -4.71
C TYR A 69 13.12 8.92 -5.53
N ALA A 70 14.14 9.53 -4.90
CA ALA A 70 15.37 9.91 -5.60
C ALA A 70 16.28 8.71 -5.91
N LYS A 71 16.07 7.55 -5.25
CA LYS A 71 16.90 6.34 -5.39
C LYS A 71 16.33 5.33 -6.37
N ILE A 72 15.08 5.50 -6.79
CA ILE A 72 14.39 4.55 -7.67
C ILE A 72 14.59 4.92 -9.13
N TYR A 73 14.47 3.92 -9.99
CA TYR A 73 14.49 4.08 -11.42
C TYR A 73 13.06 4.22 -11.95
N ALA A 74 12.81 5.29 -12.70
CA ALA A 74 11.57 5.53 -13.42
C ALA A 74 11.78 5.23 -14.91
N PHE A 75 10.80 4.60 -15.53
CA PHE A 75 10.77 4.41 -16.98
C PHE A 75 9.92 5.48 -17.63
N ASP A 76 10.37 6.05 -18.75
CA ASP A 76 9.52 6.94 -19.55
C ASP A 76 8.36 6.16 -20.21
N ASN A 77 8.67 4.96 -20.74
CA ASN A 77 7.67 4.06 -21.30
C ASN A 77 8.06 2.60 -21.03
N PHE A 78 7.52 2.05 -19.94
CA PHE A 78 7.82 0.69 -19.49
C PHE A 78 7.56 -0.37 -20.56
N THR A 79 6.39 -0.33 -21.21
CA THR A 79 5.98 -1.32 -22.21
C THR A 79 6.91 -1.35 -23.42
N ARG A 80 7.37 -0.17 -23.87
CA ARG A 80 8.35 -0.08 -24.97
C ARG A 80 9.70 -0.64 -24.55
N THR A 81 10.20 -0.28 -23.38
CA THR A 81 11.47 -0.79 -22.86
C THR A 81 11.43 -2.30 -22.67
N GLN A 82 10.35 -2.84 -22.11
CA GLN A 82 10.16 -4.28 -21.95
C GLN A 82 10.24 -5.02 -23.29
N LYS A 83 9.48 -4.57 -24.31
CA LYS A 83 9.53 -5.19 -25.65
C LYS A 83 10.93 -5.18 -26.24
N HIS A 84 11.65 -4.07 -26.09
CA HIS A 84 13.01 -3.94 -26.60
C HIS A 84 14.00 -4.85 -25.87
N VAL A 85 13.95 -4.92 -24.54
CA VAL A 85 14.83 -5.77 -23.73
C VAL A 85 14.59 -7.25 -24.03
N LEU A 86 13.32 -7.67 -24.17
CA LEU A 86 12.97 -9.04 -24.51
C LEU A 86 13.37 -9.40 -25.95
N ALA A 87 13.16 -8.51 -26.92
CA ALA A 87 13.60 -8.73 -28.30
C ALA A 87 15.12 -8.89 -28.39
N LYS A 88 15.87 -8.03 -27.70
CA LYS A 88 17.34 -8.13 -27.64
C LYS A 88 17.80 -9.44 -27.00
N ALA A 89 17.14 -9.90 -25.94
CA ALA A 89 17.47 -11.18 -25.31
C ALA A 89 17.24 -12.35 -26.29
N LEU A 90 16.13 -12.36 -27.03
CA LEU A 90 15.83 -13.37 -28.05
C LEU A 90 16.83 -13.34 -29.22
N GLU A 91 17.24 -12.15 -29.66
CA GLU A 91 18.27 -11.99 -30.69
C GLU A 91 19.62 -12.56 -30.23
N MET A 92 19.98 -12.38 -28.96
CA MET A 92 21.22 -12.95 -28.38
C MET A 92 21.16 -14.46 -28.20
N GLU A 93 19.97 -15.04 -28.00
CA GLU A 93 19.78 -16.50 -27.95
C GLU A 93 19.87 -17.15 -29.34
N GLN A 94 19.35 -16.46 -30.38
CA GLN A 94 19.33 -16.98 -31.76
C GLN A 94 20.62 -16.68 -32.53
N GLY A 95 21.21 -15.52 -32.28
CA GLY A 95 22.51 -15.15 -32.81
C GLY A 95 23.57 -15.97 -32.08
N GLY A 96 24.10 -17.01 -32.72
CA GLY A 96 25.21 -17.81 -32.23
C GLY A 96 26.51 -17.01 -32.17
N SER A 97 26.54 -15.91 -31.39
CA SER A 97 27.75 -15.19 -31.06
C SER A 97 28.60 -16.06 -30.14
N ASP A 98 29.91 -16.09 -30.36
CA ASP A 98 30.90 -16.79 -29.51
C ASP A 98 30.83 -16.39 -28.03
N ASP A 99 30.19 -15.27 -27.69
CA ASP A 99 30.04 -14.75 -26.33
C ASP A 99 28.91 -15.40 -25.50
N CYS A 100 28.10 -16.29 -26.09
CA CYS A 100 26.95 -16.91 -25.43
C CYS A 100 27.16 -18.42 -25.22
N ILE A 101 26.73 -18.93 -24.06
CA ILE A 101 26.73 -20.38 -23.78
C ILE A 101 25.38 -20.95 -24.25
N PRO A 102 25.35 -21.96 -25.15
CA PRO A 102 24.10 -22.53 -25.61
C PRO A 102 23.40 -23.31 -24.50
N ALA A 103 22.07 -23.35 -24.57
CA ALA A 103 21.25 -24.11 -23.62
C ALA A 103 21.71 -25.57 -23.55
N SER A 104 21.61 -26.18 -22.36
CA SER A 104 22.04 -27.56 -22.05
C SER A 104 23.55 -27.84 -21.99
N SER A 105 24.39 -26.81 -22.02
CA SER A 105 25.85 -26.97 -21.84
C SER A 105 26.25 -27.07 -20.36
N TYR A 106 27.26 -27.89 -20.07
CA TYR A 106 27.90 -27.89 -18.75
C TYR A 106 28.88 -26.73 -18.63
N ALA A 107 28.64 -25.82 -17.70
CA ALA A 107 29.44 -24.62 -17.51
C ALA A 107 29.82 -24.42 -16.03
N THR A 108 31.01 -23.85 -15.81
CA THR A 108 31.45 -23.41 -14.47
C THR A 108 31.36 -21.89 -14.41
N LEU A 109 30.59 -21.37 -13.46
CA LEU A 109 30.39 -19.93 -13.28
C LEU A 109 31.41 -19.36 -12.28
N HIS A 110 32.26 -18.45 -12.74
CA HIS A 110 33.19 -17.71 -11.89
C HIS A 110 32.59 -16.34 -11.55
N VAL A 111 32.02 -16.21 -10.35
CA VAL A 111 31.40 -14.96 -9.87
C VAL A 111 32.42 -14.12 -9.12
N LYS A 112 32.59 -12.87 -9.53
CA LYS A 112 33.50 -11.92 -8.88
C LYS A 112 32.88 -11.34 -7.60
N ASP A 113 33.72 -10.98 -6.63
CA ASP A 113 33.37 -10.17 -5.45
C ASP A 113 32.27 -10.78 -4.56
N VAL A 114 32.25 -12.11 -4.41
CA VAL A 114 31.35 -12.79 -3.45
C VAL A 114 31.95 -12.70 -2.03
N PRO A 115 31.23 -12.13 -1.05
CA PRO A 115 31.69 -12.11 0.34
C PRO A 115 31.91 -13.52 0.90
N THR A 116 33.00 -13.74 1.63
CA THR A 116 33.37 -15.05 2.18
C THR A 116 32.30 -15.64 3.12
N GLY A 117 31.60 -14.79 3.87
CA GLY A 117 30.47 -15.18 4.72
C GLY A 117 29.32 -15.79 3.91
N VAL A 118 28.99 -15.20 2.77
CA VAL A 118 27.94 -15.71 1.87
C VAL A 118 28.40 -16.99 1.18
N ALA A 119 29.65 -17.03 0.71
CA ALA A 119 30.21 -18.20 0.02
C ALA A 119 30.21 -19.46 0.92
N SER A 120 30.70 -19.34 2.16
CA SER A 120 30.71 -20.47 3.10
C SER A 120 29.31 -21.00 3.41
N LYS A 121 28.33 -20.11 3.56
CA LYS A 121 26.92 -20.47 3.78
C LYS A 121 26.29 -21.12 2.56
N LEU A 122 26.57 -20.61 1.36
CA LEU A 122 26.14 -21.24 0.12
C LEU A 122 26.71 -22.66 -0.01
N CYS A 123 27.98 -22.88 0.32
CA CYS A 123 28.57 -24.23 0.33
C CYS A 123 27.88 -25.18 1.32
N MET A 124 27.46 -24.69 2.49
CA MET A 124 26.70 -25.49 3.46
C MET A 124 25.29 -25.80 2.94
N LEU A 125 24.61 -24.82 2.35
CA LEU A 125 23.26 -24.97 1.80
C LEU A 125 23.25 -25.87 0.56
N ALA A 126 24.28 -25.81 -0.27
CA ALA A 126 24.44 -26.67 -1.46
C ALA A 126 24.35 -28.17 -1.13
N LYS A 127 24.72 -28.56 0.09
CA LYS A 127 24.63 -29.96 0.56
C LYS A 127 23.22 -30.41 0.90
N LYS A 128 22.30 -29.47 1.17
CA LYS A 128 20.93 -29.74 1.64
C LYS A 128 19.86 -29.32 0.64
N MET A 129 20.13 -28.31 -0.18
CA MET A 129 19.16 -27.70 -1.10
C MET A 129 19.81 -27.41 -2.45
N PRO A 130 19.06 -27.53 -3.56
CA PRO A 130 19.57 -27.16 -4.87
C PRO A 130 19.84 -25.65 -4.95
N ILE A 131 20.95 -25.29 -5.59
CA ILE A 131 21.28 -23.89 -5.89
C ILE A 131 20.88 -23.62 -7.34
N ILE A 132 20.09 -22.57 -7.53
CA ILE A 132 19.64 -22.11 -8.84
C ILE A 132 20.25 -20.73 -9.07
N ALA A 133 20.88 -20.53 -10.24
CA ALA A 133 21.36 -19.25 -10.70
C ALA A 133 20.56 -18.84 -11.94
N CYS A 134 20.17 -17.56 -12.01
CA CYS A 134 19.41 -17.01 -13.13
C CYS A 134 20.13 -15.78 -13.68
N GLY A 135 20.21 -15.68 -15.01
CA GLY A 135 20.64 -14.46 -15.69
C GLY A 135 19.60 -13.35 -15.50
N LEU A 136 20.06 -12.12 -15.31
CA LEU A 136 19.18 -10.97 -15.17
C LEU A 136 19.07 -10.19 -16.48
N LEU A 137 17.87 -9.73 -16.77
CA LEU A 137 17.66 -8.85 -17.93
C LEU A 137 18.16 -7.43 -17.65
N GLN A 138 18.33 -6.67 -18.73
CA GLN A 138 18.74 -5.28 -18.64
C GLN A 138 17.78 -4.48 -17.74
N HIS A 139 18.34 -3.75 -16.78
CA HIS A 139 17.63 -2.95 -15.77
C HIS A 139 17.00 -3.70 -14.59
N GLU A 140 17.02 -5.03 -14.54
CA GLU A 140 16.44 -5.78 -13.41
C GLU A 140 17.27 -5.72 -12.10
N SER A 141 18.47 -5.15 -12.16
CA SER A 141 19.28 -4.82 -10.97
C SER A 141 18.84 -3.52 -10.30
N LYS A 142 18.12 -2.65 -11.02
CA LYS A 142 17.67 -1.35 -10.52
C LYS A 142 16.38 -1.51 -9.71
N ILE A 143 16.19 -0.65 -8.72
CA ILE A 143 15.02 -0.65 -7.83
C ILE A 143 13.96 0.28 -8.40
N SER A 144 12.69 -0.13 -8.37
CA SER A 144 11.55 0.72 -8.70
C SER A 144 10.34 0.43 -7.80
N VAL A 145 9.20 1.03 -8.13
CA VAL A 145 7.92 0.75 -7.48
C VAL A 145 7.16 -0.26 -8.34
N LEU A 146 6.94 -1.45 -7.79
CA LEU A 146 6.26 -2.53 -8.47
C LEU A 146 4.82 -2.66 -7.96
N HIS A 147 3.90 -2.93 -8.88
CA HIS A 147 2.49 -3.16 -8.60
C HIS A 147 2.09 -4.59 -8.95
N PHE A 148 1.61 -5.31 -7.94
CA PHE A 148 1.16 -6.68 -8.07
C PHE A 148 -0.35 -6.76 -7.92
N SER A 149 -1.02 -7.48 -8.81
CA SER A 149 -2.39 -7.92 -8.59
C SER A 149 -2.36 -9.06 -7.59
N VAL A 150 -3.02 -8.91 -6.44
CA VAL A 150 -3.03 -9.89 -5.37
C VAL A 150 -4.46 -10.24 -4.96
N LYS A 151 -4.69 -11.52 -4.72
CA LYS A 151 -5.92 -12.06 -4.13
C LYS A 151 -5.54 -12.83 -2.88
N LYS A 152 -6.24 -12.58 -1.79
CA LYS A 152 -6.10 -13.35 -0.54
C LYS A 152 -6.40 -14.82 -0.83
N HIS A 153 -5.55 -15.72 -0.33
CA HIS A 153 -5.73 -17.15 -0.54
C HIS A 153 -6.90 -17.67 0.30
N ASP A 154 -7.74 -18.54 -0.26
CA ASP A 154 -9.00 -18.96 0.37
C ASP A 154 -8.79 -19.74 1.67
N THR A 155 -7.65 -20.43 1.84
CA THR A 155 -7.32 -21.14 3.09
C THR A 155 -6.82 -20.20 4.19
N TYR A 156 -6.40 -18.98 3.84
CA TYR A 156 -5.87 -18.03 4.81
C TYR A 156 -6.99 -17.17 5.37
N THR A 157 -7.49 -17.50 6.56
CA THR A 157 -8.62 -16.78 7.17
C THR A 157 -8.19 -15.49 7.86
N ALA A 158 -6.99 -15.46 8.44
CA ALA A 158 -6.52 -14.33 9.24
C ALA A 158 -6.49 -13.00 8.45
N PRO A 159 -6.82 -11.87 9.10
CA PRO A 159 -6.74 -10.56 8.47
C PRO A 159 -5.29 -10.19 8.16
N ILE A 160 -5.05 -9.65 6.96
CA ILE A 160 -3.74 -9.17 6.52
C ILE A 160 -3.80 -7.66 6.48
N LYS A 161 -3.00 -6.99 7.31
CA LYS A 161 -3.01 -5.54 7.42
C LYS A 161 -2.06 -4.92 6.39
N ALA A 162 -2.44 -3.77 5.85
CA ALA A 162 -1.52 -2.98 5.04
C ALA A 162 -0.28 -2.57 5.85
N LYS A 163 0.89 -2.63 5.22
CA LYS A 163 2.22 -2.37 5.79
C LYS A 163 2.69 -3.38 6.84
N GLU A 164 2.02 -4.51 6.95
CA GLU A 164 2.55 -5.69 7.63
C GLU A 164 3.69 -6.30 6.82
N GLU A 165 4.61 -6.97 7.49
CA GLU A 165 5.75 -7.61 6.83
C GLU A 165 5.34 -8.94 6.20
N LEU A 166 5.61 -9.09 4.91
CA LEU A 166 5.24 -10.23 4.10
C LEU A 166 6.41 -10.61 3.19
N VAL A 167 6.51 -11.89 2.87
CA VAL A 167 7.53 -12.41 1.95
C VAL A 167 6.91 -12.59 0.57
N PHE A 168 7.37 -11.80 -0.39
CA PHE A 168 6.92 -11.81 -1.78
C PHE A 168 7.84 -12.70 -2.61
N HIS A 169 7.32 -13.81 -3.12
CA HIS A 169 8.00 -14.68 -4.07
C HIS A 169 7.57 -14.30 -5.49
N VAL A 170 8.45 -13.62 -6.22
CA VAL A 170 8.21 -13.10 -7.56
C VAL A 170 9.12 -13.85 -8.53
N GLY A 171 8.55 -14.82 -9.25
CA GLY A 171 9.35 -15.72 -10.09
C GLY A 171 10.46 -16.41 -9.29
N PHE A 172 11.72 -16.10 -9.60
CA PHE A 172 12.90 -16.64 -8.92
C PHE A 172 13.39 -15.80 -7.72
N ARG A 173 12.79 -14.62 -7.48
CA ARG A 173 13.24 -13.68 -6.44
C ARG A 173 12.33 -13.71 -5.23
N GLN A 174 12.91 -13.44 -4.06
CA GLN A 174 12.18 -13.37 -2.80
C GLN A 174 12.48 -12.04 -2.12
N TYR A 175 11.42 -11.35 -1.68
CA TYR A 175 11.54 -10.05 -1.04
C TYR A 175 10.81 -10.02 0.30
N VAL A 176 11.43 -9.45 1.32
CA VAL A 176 10.73 -9.09 2.56
C VAL A 176 10.30 -7.64 2.44
N CYS A 177 8.99 -7.39 2.46
CA CYS A 177 8.49 -6.04 2.25
C CYS A 177 7.18 -5.78 3.01
N ARG A 178 6.84 -4.50 3.10
CA ARG A 178 5.63 -4.00 3.77
C ARG A 178 4.71 -3.35 2.75
N PRO A 179 3.85 -4.12 2.04
CA PRO A 179 3.06 -3.62 0.93
C PRO A 179 1.97 -2.65 1.36
N ILE A 180 1.59 -1.79 0.44
CA ILE A 180 0.35 -1.02 0.52
C ILE A 180 -0.65 -1.63 -0.43
N PHE A 181 -1.84 -1.95 0.09
CA PHE A 181 -2.96 -2.44 -0.71
C PHE A 181 -3.78 -1.26 -1.22
N SER A 182 -4.29 -1.39 -2.43
CA SER A 182 -5.11 -0.38 -3.07
C SER A 182 -6.13 -0.99 -4.01
N SER A 183 -7.29 -0.34 -4.13
CA SER A 183 -8.36 -0.72 -5.05
C SER A 183 -7.90 -0.58 -6.50
N ASP A 184 -8.27 -1.52 -7.35
CA ASP A 184 -8.01 -1.39 -8.78
C ASP A 184 -9.18 -0.74 -9.53
N ASN A 185 -8.99 0.51 -9.96
CA ASN A 185 -9.98 1.24 -10.74
C ASN A 185 -9.35 1.61 -12.09
N ILE A 186 -9.85 1.03 -13.18
CA ILE A 186 -9.33 1.26 -14.53
C ILE A 186 -9.56 2.71 -14.98
N ASN A 187 -10.68 3.31 -14.57
CA ASN A 187 -11.10 4.64 -15.01
C ASN A 187 -10.59 5.79 -14.13
N SER A 188 -9.59 5.55 -13.27
CA SER A 188 -9.02 6.59 -12.42
C SER A 188 -7.51 6.43 -12.28
N ASP A 189 -6.83 7.57 -12.32
CA ASP A 189 -5.44 7.80 -11.97
C ASP A 189 -5.14 7.63 -10.46
N LYS A 190 -6.16 7.80 -9.61
CA LYS A 190 -6.07 7.70 -8.16
C LYS A 190 -6.69 6.40 -7.67
N HIS A 191 -5.99 5.73 -6.77
CA HIS A 191 -6.40 4.46 -6.21
C HIS A 191 -6.59 4.60 -4.71
N LYS A 192 -7.75 4.17 -4.19
CA LYS A 192 -8.03 4.21 -2.76
C LYS A 192 -7.14 3.18 -2.07
N MET A 193 -6.44 3.57 -1.01
CA MET A 193 -5.71 2.65 -0.15
C MET A 193 -6.70 1.82 0.68
N GLU A 194 -6.45 0.52 0.75
CA GLU A 194 -7.17 -0.41 1.63
C GLU A 194 -6.34 -0.64 2.90
N ARG A 195 -7.02 -0.71 4.05
CA ARG A 195 -6.37 -0.95 5.34
C ARG A 195 -6.04 -2.42 5.55
N PHE A 196 -6.86 -3.29 4.96
CA PHE A 196 -6.73 -4.73 4.99
C PHE A 196 -6.86 -5.31 3.58
N LEU A 197 -6.30 -6.50 3.37
CA LEU A 197 -6.58 -7.27 2.17
C LEU A 197 -7.88 -8.05 2.36
N HIS A 198 -8.93 -7.63 1.67
CA HIS A 198 -10.25 -8.27 1.74
C HIS A 198 -10.27 -9.60 0.98
N ALA A 199 -11.06 -10.56 1.46
CA ALA A 199 -11.24 -11.85 0.80
C ALA A 199 -12.15 -11.72 -0.44
N GLY A 200 -11.94 -12.58 -1.44
CA GLY A 200 -12.80 -12.65 -2.63
C GLY A 200 -12.61 -11.54 -3.67
N GLN A 201 -11.79 -10.53 -3.41
CA GLN A 201 -11.51 -9.43 -4.33
C GLN A 201 -10.01 -9.36 -4.70
N PHE A 202 -9.72 -8.81 -5.88
CA PHE A 202 -8.36 -8.49 -6.29
C PHE A 202 -8.01 -7.07 -5.86
N SER A 203 -6.90 -6.94 -5.16
CA SER A 203 -6.31 -5.65 -4.77
C SER A 203 -4.93 -5.51 -5.40
N ILE A 204 -4.44 -4.28 -5.48
CA ILE A 204 -3.08 -4.00 -5.96
C ILE A 204 -2.16 -3.80 -4.76
N ALA A 205 -1.17 -4.68 -4.62
CA ALA A 205 -0.08 -4.52 -3.66
C ALA A 205 1.06 -3.73 -4.30
N THR A 206 1.46 -2.65 -3.66
CA THR A 206 2.55 -1.78 -4.12
C THR A 206 3.73 -1.83 -3.17
N ILE A 207 4.93 -2.08 -3.71
CA ILE A 207 6.17 -2.25 -2.96
C ILE A 207 7.35 -1.60 -3.69
N TYR A 208 8.42 -1.30 -2.96
CA TYR A 208 9.73 -1.11 -3.57
C TYR A 208 10.39 -2.48 -3.76
N ALA A 209 10.83 -2.77 -4.97
CA ALA A 209 11.53 -4.00 -5.31
C ALA A 209 12.45 -3.77 -6.53
N PRO A 210 13.50 -4.57 -6.71
CA PRO A 210 14.19 -4.66 -7.99
C PRO A 210 13.21 -4.94 -9.12
N ILE A 211 13.43 -4.27 -10.25
CA ILE A 211 12.61 -4.40 -11.45
C ILE A 211 12.62 -5.85 -11.92
N SER A 212 11.47 -6.34 -12.37
CA SER A 212 11.33 -7.64 -13.02
C SER A 212 10.30 -7.51 -14.13
N PHE A 213 10.54 -8.05 -15.31
CA PHE A 213 9.61 -7.85 -16.43
C PHE A 213 8.41 -8.81 -16.35
N PRO A 214 7.15 -8.32 -16.44
CA PRO A 214 5.97 -9.18 -16.53
C PRO A 214 6.02 -10.09 -17.77
N PRO A 215 5.24 -11.18 -17.81
CA PRO A 215 4.35 -11.69 -16.76
C PRO A 215 5.13 -12.51 -15.72
N LEU A 216 4.95 -12.21 -14.43
CA LEU A 216 5.55 -12.99 -13.34
C LEU A 216 4.48 -13.38 -12.32
N PRO A 217 4.31 -14.67 -12.00
CA PRO A 217 3.45 -15.08 -10.92
C PRO A 217 4.04 -14.62 -9.58
N LEU A 218 3.16 -14.30 -8.64
CA LEU A 218 3.49 -13.90 -7.28
C LEU A 218 2.84 -14.87 -6.30
N VAL A 219 3.63 -15.33 -5.33
CA VAL A 219 3.14 -16.00 -4.12
C VAL A 219 3.55 -15.16 -2.93
N VAL A 220 2.60 -14.81 -2.06
CA VAL A 220 2.85 -14.06 -0.84
C VAL A 220 2.77 -15.00 0.34
N LEU A 221 3.88 -15.11 1.06
CA LEU A 221 3.97 -15.90 2.28
C LEU A 221 3.97 -15.00 3.50
N LYS A 222 3.32 -15.49 4.57
CA LYS A 222 3.35 -14.88 5.89
C LYS A 222 4.03 -15.85 6.86
N CYS A 223 5.12 -15.38 7.45
CA CYS A 223 5.79 -16.08 8.54
C CYS A 223 5.13 -15.65 9.85
N GLU A 224 4.47 -16.58 10.53
CA GLU A 224 4.02 -16.34 11.91
C GLU A 224 5.22 -16.55 12.84
N ALA A 225 5.39 -15.67 13.82
CA ALA A 225 6.55 -15.68 14.73
C ALA A 225 6.71 -16.99 15.53
N ALA A 226 5.71 -17.87 15.53
CA ALA A 226 5.67 -19.11 16.30
C ALA A 226 5.71 -20.41 15.45
N SER A 227 5.67 -20.35 14.12
CA SER A 227 5.66 -21.55 13.26
C SER A 227 6.84 -21.57 12.27
N THR A 228 7.51 -22.72 12.16
CA THR A 228 8.68 -22.91 11.27
C THR A 228 8.29 -22.89 9.78
N SER A 229 7.01 -23.10 9.45
CA SER A 229 6.53 -23.16 8.07
C SER A 229 5.79 -21.87 7.68
N PRO A 230 6.23 -21.14 6.65
CA PRO A 230 5.49 -20.00 6.14
C PRO A 230 4.14 -20.42 5.55
N SER A 231 3.10 -19.66 5.85
CA SER A 231 1.75 -19.88 5.32
C SER A 231 1.52 -19.07 4.04
N VAL A 232 0.80 -19.65 3.07
CA VAL A 232 0.42 -18.93 1.84
C VAL A 232 -0.72 -17.97 2.18
N ALA A 233 -0.43 -16.68 2.16
CA ALA A 233 -1.36 -15.62 2.55
C ALA A 233 -2.14 -15.06 1.35
N ALA A 234 -1.46 -14.91 0.20
CA ALA A 234 -2.07 -14.41 -1.03
C ALA A 234 -1.34 -14.93 -2.28
N VAL A 235 -2.04 -14.94 -3.40
CA VAL A 235 -1.51 -15.31 -4.72
C VAL A 235 -1.80 -14.18 -5.70
N GLY A 236 -0.94 -14.00 -6.69
CA GLY A 236 -1.04 -12.86 -7.58
C GLY A 236 -0.16 -12.95 -8.81
N SER A 237 -0.01 -11.80 -9.47
CA SER A 237 0.94 -11.61 -10.56
C SER A 237 1.45 -10.17 -10.60
N LEU A 238 2.65 -9.98 -11.14
CA LEU A 238 3.18 -8.67 -11.42
C LEU A 238 2.40 -8.04 -12.56
N ARG A 239 1.85 -6.84 -12.32
CA ARG A 239 1.02 -6.14 -13.29
C ARG A 239 1.78 -5.04 -14.02
N SER A 240 2.38 -4.12 -13.27
CA SER A 240 3.07 -2.96 -13.85
C SER A 240 4.14 -2.43 -12.90
N ILE A 241 5.04 -1.62 -13.45
CA ILE A 241 6.11 -0.96 -12.73
C ILE A 241 5.98 0.52 -13.02
N ASP A 242 5.51 1.28 -12.04
CA ASP A 242 5.18 2.68 -12.21
C ASP A 242 5.32 3.44 -10.87
N PRO A 243 6.30 4.34 -10.71
CA PRO A 243 6.40 5.15 -9.52
C PRO A 243 5.30 6.23 -9.41
N ASP A 244 4.64 6.58 -10.51
CA ASP A 244 3.71 7.70 -10.59
C ASP A 244 2.29 7.33 -10.17
N ARG A 245 1.94 6.03 -10.10
CA ARG A 245 0.62 5.57 -9.63
C ARG A 245 0.27 6.16 -8.25
N ILE A 246 -0.84 6.89 -8.18
CA ILE A 246 -1.23 7.60 -6.97
C ILE A 246 -2.08 6.71 -6.07
N ILE A 247 -1.56 6.37 -4.90
CA ILE A 247 -2.30 5.67 -3.85
C ILE A 247 -2.71 6.67 -2.78
N ALA A 248 -4.01 6.82 -2.55
CA ALA A 248 -4.57 7.80 -1.63
C ALA A 248 -5.29 7.11 -0.46
N LYS A 249 -4.83 7.39 0.76
CA LYS A 249 -5.56 7.06 1.97
C LYS A 249 -6.71 8.03 2.17
N LYS A 250 -7.93 7.50 2.16
CA LYS A 250 -9.13 8.21 2.58
C LYS A 250 -9.26 8.12 4.10
N ILE A 251 -9.74 9.19 4.72
CA ILE A 251 -10.31 9.17 6.07
C ILE A 251 -11.64 9.91 6.02
N ILE A 252 -12.57 9.50 6.87
CA ILE A 252 -13.89 10.11 7.00
C ILE A 252 -14.01 10.63 8.42
N LEU A 253 -14.18 11.94 8.56
CA LEU A 253 -14.53 12.57 9.83
C LEU A 253 -16.05 12.64 9.92
N THR A 254 -16.60 12.17 11.04
CA THR A 254 -18.05 12.09 11.27
C THR A 254 -18.52 13.19 12.21
N GLY A 255 -19.76 13.62 12.06
CA GLY A 255 -20.41 14.60 12.90
C GLY A 255 -21.91 14.43 12.87
N TYR A 256 -22.56 14.91 13.95
CA TYR A 256 -23.99 14.69 14.16
C TYR A 256 -24.74 16.02 14.09
N PRO A 257 -25.89 16.08 13.38
CA PRO A 257 -26.71 17.26 13.33
C PRO A 257 -27.39 17.48 14.68
N GLN A 258 -27.22 18.67 15.25
CA GLN A 258 -27.85 19.08 16.51
C GLN A 258 -29.17 19.80 16.25
N ARG A 259 -29.20 20.73 15.28
CA ARG A 259 -30.39 21.50 14.91
C ARG A 259 -30.48 21.59 13.39
N VAL A 260 -31.62 21.22 12.83
CA VAL A 260 -31.90 21.32 11.39
C VAL A 260 -33.00 22.37 11.14
N SER A 261 -32.81 23.21 10.14
CA SER A 261 -33.77 24.21 9.69
C SER A 261 -33.73 24.33 8.17
N LYS A 262 -34.72 23.73 7.50
CA LYS A 262 -34.78 23.65 6.03
C LYS A 262 -33.45 23.09 5.47
N LEU A 263 -32.70 23.88 4.71
CA LEU A 263 -31.40 23.52 4.11
C LEU A 263 -30.19 23.79 5.00
N LYS A 264 -30.38 24.44 6.15
CA LYS A 264 -29.32 24.78 7.09
C LYS A 264 -29.32 23.78 8.24
N SER A 265 -28.16 23.28 8.64
CA SER A 265 -28.03 22.48 9.85
C SER A 265 -26.81 22.89 10.66
N THR A 266 -26.92 22.76 11.98
CA THR A 266 -25.78 22.92 12.89
C THR A 266 -25.27 21.54 13.24
N VAL A 267 -24.02 21.25 12.89
CA VAL A 267 -23.35 19.95 13.09
C VAL A 267 -22.36 20.09 14.25
N ARG A 268 -22.31 19.08 15.11
CA ARG A 268 -21.42 18.99 16.28
C ARG A 268 -20.62 17.68 16.25
N TYR A 269 -19.56 17.62 17.05
CA TYR A 269 -18.69 16.45 17.28
C TYR A 269 -17.77 16.06 16.12
N MET A 270 -17.84 16.74 14.97
CA MET A 270 -16.82 16.59 13.93
C MET A 270 -15.51 17.29 14.26
N PHE A 271 -15.56 18.42 14.98
CA PHE A 271 -14.41 19.17 15.44
C PHE A 271 -14.65 19.68 16.86
N HIS A 272 -13.57 19.98 17.57
CA HIS A 272 -13.62 20.53 18.92
C HIS A 272 -13.22 22.01 19.00
N ASN A 273 -12.52 22.53 17.98
CA ASN A 273 -12.07 23.93 17.93
C ASN A 273 -12.70 24.69 16.75
N PRO A 274 -13.06 25.98 16.91
CA PRO A 274 -13.63 26.80 15.83
C PRO A 274 -12.61 27.12 14.73
N GLU A 275 -11.32 27.16 15.07
CA GLU A 275 -10.24 27.35 14.10
C GLU A 275 -10.10 26.16 13.14
N ASP A 276 -10.34 24.93 13.62
CA ASP A 276 -10.31 23.74 12.78
C ASP A 276 -11.46 23.78 11.75
N VAL A 277 -12.65 24.24 12.17
CA VAL A 277 -13.78 24.46 11.25
C VAL A 277 -13.43 25.48 10.16
N ARG A 278 -12.73 26.57 10.50
CA ARG A 278 -12.29 27.57 9.50
C ARG A 278 -11.26 26.99 8.54
N TRP A 279 -10.33 26.17 9.02
CA TRP A 279 -9.32 25.49 8.21
C TRP A 279 -9.95 24.55 7.18
N PHE A 280 -10.92 23.73 7.61
CA PHE A 280 -11.60 22.76 6.74
C PHE A 280 -12.81 23.32 5.99
N LYS A 281 -13.10 24.62 6.10
CA LYS A 281 -14.23 25.28 5.43
C LYS A 281 -14.31 25.02 3.91
N PRO A 282 -13.20 24.96 3.15
CA PRO A 282 -13.27 24.68 1.70
C PRO A 282 -13.70 23.25 1.34
N VAL A 283 -13.72 22.32 2.29
CA VAL A 283 -14.00 20.91 2.04
C VAL A 283 -15.52 20.68 1.99
N GLU A 284 -15.96 19.90 0.99
CA GLU A 284 -17.36 19.49 0.86
C GLU A 284 -17.72 18.45 1.92
N VAL A 285 -18.87 18.65 2.55
CA VAL A 285 -19.47 17.69 3.50
C VAL A 285 -20.61 16.95 2.81
N TRP A 286 -20.77 15.69 3.14
CA TRP A 286 -21.83 14.84 2.61
C TRP A 286 -22.49 14.06 3.74
N SER A 287 -23.69 13.52 3.55
CA SER A 287 -24.38 12.72 4.57
C SER A 287 -24.56 11.28 4.13
N LYS A 288 -24.66 10.35 5.08
CA LYS A 288 -24.91 8.93 4.77
C LYS A 288 -26.22 8.74 4.01
N CYS A 289 -27.22 9.62 4.21
CA CYS A 289 -28.45 9.66 3.40
C CYS A 289 -28.30 10.37 2.03
N GLY A 290 -27.08 10.62 1.54
CA GLY A 290 -26.82 11.09 0.18
C GLY A 290 -26.96 12.61 -0.03
N ARG A 291 -27.02 13.41 1.03
CA ARG A 291 -27.03 14.88 0.91
C ARG A 291 -25.61 15.41 0.75
N ARG A 292 -25.46 16.55 0.08
CA ARG A 292 -24.17 17.24 -0.10
C ARG A 292 -24.29 18.69 0.32
N GLY A 293 -23.22 19.24 0.89
CA GLY A 293 -23.24 20.57 1.49
C GLY A 293 -21.87 21.17 1.73
N LEU A 294 -21.88 22.40 2.23
CA LEU A 294 -20.69 23.20 2.50
C LEU A 294 -20.77 23.82 3.89
N ILE A 295 -19.60 23.99 4.51
CA ILE A 295 -19.46 24.66 5.79
C ILE A 295 -19.56 26.18 5.58
N LYS A 296 -20.43 26.86 6.32
CA LYS A 296 -20.56 28.33 6.26
C LYS A 296 -19.72 29.03 7.32
N GLU A 297 -19.98 28.73 8.59
CA GLU A 297 -19.34 29.41 9.71
C GLU A 297 -19.25 28.49 10.94
N PRO A 298 -18.21 28.64 11.77
CA PRO A 298 -18.18 28.05 13.11
C PRO A 298 -19.22 28.71 14.02
N VAL A 299 -19.74 27.94 14.97
CA VAL A 299 -20.68 28.40 15.99
C VAL A 299 -20.09 28.10 17.36
N GLY A 300 -19.96 29.15 18.18
CA GLY A 300 -19.43 29.04 19.54
C GLY A 300 -17.96 28.66 19.59
N THR A 301 -17.55 28.10 20.73
CA THR A 301 -16.16 27.78 21.08
C THR A 301 -15.81 26.30 20.96
N HIS A 302 -16.79 25.41 20.84
CA HIS A 302 -16.61 23.95 20.90
C HIS A 302 -16.66 23.26 19.52
N GLY A 303 -16.24 23.94 18.46
CA GLY A 303 -16.11 23.35 17.12
C GLY A 303 -17.43 22.99 16.42
N ALA A 304 -18.57 23.45 16.93
CA ALA A 304 -19.84 23.33 16.21
C ALA A 304 -19.79 24.19 14.94
N MET A 305 -20.50 23.77 13.89
CA MET A 305 -20.46 24.45 12.60
C MET A 305 -21.84 24.50 11.94
N LYS A 306 -22.14 25.61 11.26
CA LYS A 306 -23.31 25.72 10.39
C LYS A 306 -22.94 25.23 9.00
N CYS A 307 -23.70 24.25 8.52
CA CYS A 307 -23.59 23.70 7.18
C CYS A 307 -24.84 24.04 6.37
N VAL A 308 -24.67 24.17 5.07
CA VAL A 308 -25.78 24.31 4.11
C VAL A 308 -25.74 23.15 3.14
N PHE A 309 -26.85 22.43 3.05
CA PHE A 309 -27.02 21.26 2.21
C PHE A 309 -27.94 21.54 1.03
N ASN A 310 -27.87 20.67 0.01
CA ASN A 310 -28.76 20.67 -1.14
C ASN A 310 -30.19 20.20 -0.83
N GLY A 311 -30.44 19.64 0.37
CA GLY A 311 -31.73 19.17 0.83
C GLY A 311 -31.86 19.21 2.35
N VAL A 312 -33.05 18.88 2.86
CA VAL A 312 -33.29 18.80 4.30
C VAL A 312 -32.59 17.56 4.87
N LEU A 313 -31.82 17.77 5.93
CA LEU A 313 -31.08 16.72 6.65
C LEU A 313 -32.00 16.09 7.72
N GLN A 314 -31.91 14.78 7.92
CA GLN A 314 -32.63 14.11 9.01
C GLN A 314 -31.83 14.20 10.32
N GLN A 315 -32.51 14.19 11.46
CA GLN A 315 -31.85 14.31 12.77
C GLN A 315 -30.98 13.08 13.11
N HIS A 316 -31.33 11.91 12.57
CA HIS A 316 -30.56 10.66 12.72
C HIS A 316 -29.47 10.50 11.64
N ASP A 317 -29.35 11.45 10.71
CA ASP A 317 -28.34 11.37 9.65
C ASP A 317 -26.94 11.66 10.23
N THR A 318 -25.91 11.09 9.61
CA THR A 318 -24.52 11.35 9.97
C THR A 318 -23.87 12.18 8.87
N VAL A 319 -23.31 13.33 9.26
CA VAL A 319 -22.57 14.20 8.35
C VAL A 319 -21.11 13.75 8.34
N CYS A 320 -20.58 13.57 7.14
CA CYS A 320 -19.27 13.04 6.87
C CYS A 320 -18.43 14.04 6.07
N MET A 321 -17.14 14.09 6.34
CA MET A 321 -16.16 14.84 5.56
C MET A 321 -15.04 13.91 5.11
N SER A 322 -14.85 13.81 3.79
CA SER A 322 -13.80 12.96 3.21
C SER A 322 -12.50 13.74 3.04
N LEU A 323 -11.43 13.24 3.65
CA LEU A 323 -10.08 13.79 3.48
C LEU A 323 -9.16 12.73 2.87
N PHE A 324 -8.23 13.17 2.02
CA PHE A 324 -7.32 12.29 1.29
C PHE A 324 -5.87 12.68 1.51
N LYS A 325 -5.00 11.67 1.61
CA LYS A 325 -3.55 11.84 1.68
C LYS A 325 -2.87 10.81 0.78
N ARG A 326 -1.90 11.24 -0.02
CA ARG A 326 -1.07 10.31 -0.79
C ARG A 326 -0.17 9.49 0.12
N MET A 327 -0.09 8.19 -0.19
CA MET A 327 0.65 7.21 0.57
C MET A 327 1.71 6.56 -0.32
N TYR A 328 2.89 6.35 0.27
CA TYR A 328 4.01 5.68 -0.37
C TYR A 328 4.35 4.40 0.40
N PRO A 329 4.80 3.34 -0.28
CA PRO A 329 5.24 2.12 0.38
C PRO A 329 6.40 2.43 1.34
N LYS A 330 6.61 1.56 2.33
CA LYS A 330 7.75 1.70 3.23
C LYS A 330 9.00 1.16 2.53
N TRP A 331 10.11 1.88 2.64
CA TRP A 331 11.40 1.35 2.21
C TRP A 331 11.76 0.12 3.06
N PRO A 332 12.11 -1.01 2.44
CA PRO A 332 12.46 -2.22 3.19
C PRO A 332 13.79 -1.99 3.92
N GLN A 333 13.82 -2.34 5.21
CA GLN A 333 15.06 -2.38 5.99
C GLN A 333 15.94 -3.56 5.56
N HIS A 334 15.28 -4.63 5.14
CA HIS A 334 15.85 -5.90 4.77
C HIS A 334 15.19 -6.38 3.49
N TRP A 335 15.97 -6.59 2.44
CA TRP A 335 15.43 -6.93 1.12
C TRP A 335 15.17 -8.42 0.96
N PHE A 336 16.01 -9.26 1.57
CA PHE A 336 15.98 -10.71 1.37
C PHE A 336 15.69 -11.43 2.69
N PRO A 337 14.89 -12.51 2.67
CA PRO A 337 14.47 -13.23 3.89
C PRO A 337 15.62 -13.93 4.62
N LEU A 338 16.76 -14.14 3.95
CA LEU A 338 17.94 -14.73 4.57
C LEU A 338 18.67 -13.70 5.44
N LEU A 339 18.19 -13.49 6.67
CA LEU A 339 18.88 -12.72 7.71
C LEU A 339 19.36 -13.60 8.86
N GLY A 340 20.34 -14.40 8.47
CA GLY A 340 21.46 -14.92 9.26
C GLY A 340 22.65 -15.15 8.32
N ALA A 341 22.74 -14.35 7.24
CA ALA A 341 23.64 -14.46 6.09
C ALA A 341 24.88 -13.59 6.24
#